data_AF-A0A3M2F5R6-F1
#
_entry.id   AF-A0A3M2F5R6-F1
#
_cell.length_a   1.000
_cell.length_b   1.000
_cell.length_c   1.000
_cell.angle_alpha   90.00
_cell.angle_beta   90.00
_cell.angle_gamma   90.00
#
_symmetry.space_group_name_H-M   'P 1'
#
loop_
_entity.id
_entity.type
_entity.pdbx_description
1 polymer ?
#
loop_
_entity_poly.entity_id
_entity_poly.type
_entity_poly.pdbx_seq_one_letter_code
_entity_poly.pdbx_strand_id
1 'polypeptide(L)'
;MSASPHPDVTRLLLDWSGGHREVLDRLMPLVYDELRRLARHHLRHERADHTLTTTALVHEAYLNLIDQRQARWQNRAHFLAIAARAMRRILLQYA
;
A
#
# COMPACT_ATOMS: atom_id res chain seq x y z
N MET A 1 -7.85 -30.88 -8.45
CA MET A 1 -7.14 -29.62 -8.71
C MET A 1 -8.15 -28.50 -8.73
N SER A 2 -8.25 -27.73 -7.64
CA SER A 2 -9.08 -26.51 -7.63
C SER A 2 -8.15 -25.36 -7.29
N ALA A 3 -7.49 -24.82 -8.31
CA ALA A 3 -6.85 -23.53 -8.20
C ALA A 3 -7.98 -22.51 -8.11
N SER A 4 -8.37 -22.14 -6.88
CA SER A 4 -9.19 -20.95 -6.66
C SER A 4 -8.50 -19.81 -7.42
N PRO A 5 -9.18 -19.10 -8.33
CA PRO A 5 -8.57 -17.98 -9.03
C PRO A 5 -8.27 -16.92 -7.97
N HIS A 6 -7.02 -16.87 -7.52
CA HIS A 6 -6.57 -15.77 -6.67
C HIS A 6 -6.76 -14.51 -7.52
N PRO A 7 -7.52 -13.52 -7.04
CA PRO A 7 -7.70 -12.29 -7.79
C PRO A 7 -6.31 -11.72 -8.11
N ASP A 8 -6.04 -11.51 -9.40
CA ASP A 8 -4.77 -10.92 -9.80
C ASP A 8 -4.71 -9.47 -9.30
N VAL A 9 -3.80 -9.20 -8.38
CA VAL A 9 -3.55 -7.87 -7.81
C VAL A 9 -3.34 -6.83 -8.92
N THR A 10 -2.65 -7.20 -10.00
CA THR A 10 -2.44 -6.31 -11.14
C THR A 10 -3.76 -5.94 -11.81
N ARG A 11 -4.65 -6.92 -12.02
CA ARG A 11 -5.97 -6.67 -12.59
C ARG A 11 -6.81 -5.75 -11.69
N LEU A 12 -6.84 -6.01 -10.39
CA LEU A 12 -7.57 -5.16 -9.43
C LEU A 12 -7.02 -3.72 -9.39
N LEU A 13 -5.71 -3.54 -9.52
CA LEU A 13 -5.08 -2.22 -9.63
C LEU A 13 -5.45 -1.48 -10.93
N LEU A 14 -5.55 -2.20 -12.05
CA LEU A 14 -5.99 -1.64 -13.32
C LEU A 14 -7.47 -1.25 -13.27
N ASP A 15 -8.33 -2.11 -12.72
CA ASP A 15 -9.75 -1.82 -12.53
C ASP A 15 -9.93 -0.58 -11.63
N TRP A 16 -9.16 -0.49 -10.54
CA TRP A 16 -9.16 0.67 -9.66
C TRP A 16 -8.73 1.96 -10.39
N SER A 17 -7.73 1.87 -11.27
CA SER A 17 -7.30 3.00 -12.13
C SER A 17 -8.39 3.42 -13.11
N GLY A 18 -9.28 2.51 -13.49
CA GLY A 18 -10.48 2.78 -14.31
C GLY A 18 -11.62 3.47 -13.55
N GLY A 19 -11.47 3.71 -12.25
CA GLY A 19 -12.47 4.37 -11.40
C GLY A 19 -13.33 3.42 -10.57
N HIS A 20 -13.13 2.11 -10.70
CA HIS A 20 -13.85 1.07 -9.95
C HIS A 20 -13.35 0.98 -8.51
N ARG A 21 -13.80 1.88 -7.63
CA ARG A 21 -13.36 1.93 -6.23
C ARG A 21 -13.79 0.72 -5.41
N GLU A 22 -14.87 0.05 -5.80
CA GLU A 22 -15.38 -1.17 -5.19
C GLU A 22 -14.37 -2.33 -5.20
N VAL A 23 -13.36 -2.29 -6.08
CA VAL A 23 -12.32 -3.32 -6.13
C VAL A 23 -11.32 -3.17 -4.98
N LEU A 24 -11.30 -2.03 -4.28
CA LEU A 24 -10.42 -1.80 -3.13
C LEU A 24 -10.65 -2.83 -2.02
N ASP A 25 -11.91 -3.21 -1.75
CA ASP A 25 -12.23 -4.21 -0.73
C ASP A 25 -11.63 -5.59 -1.02
N ARG A 26 -11.41 -5.89 -2.32
CA ARG A 26 -10.76 -7.13 -2.77
C ARG A 26 -9.25 -6.99 -2.86
N LEU A 27 -8.77 -5.81 -3.24
CA LEU A 27 -7.34 -5.51 -3.37
C LEU A 27 -6.66 -5.45 -2.00
N MET A 28 -7.30 -4.80 -1.02
CA MET A 28 -6.68 -4.49 0.26
C MET A 28 -6.18 -5.72 1.03
N PRO A 29 -6.97 -6.78 1.22
CA PRO A 29 -6.49 -7.99 1.88
C PRO A 29 -5.26 -8.62 1.21
N LEU A 30 -5.11 -8.44 -0.11
CA LEU A 30 -4.03 -9.05 -0.90
C LEU A 30 -2.70 -8.30 -0.78
N VAL A 31 -2.76 -6.99 -0.55
CA VAL A 31 -1.57 -6.12 -0.46
C VAL A 31 -1.23 -5.69 0.96
N TYR A 32 -2.16 -5.85 1.92
CA TYR A 32 -1.99 -5.38 3.30
C TYR A 32 -0.76 -5.96 3.99
N ASP A 33 -0.54 -7.28 3.86
CA ASP A 33 0.63 -7.94 4.46
C ASP A 33 1.95 -7.40 3.90
N GLU A 34 1.97 -6.99 2.64
CA GLU A 34 3.15 -6.41 2.01
C GLU A 34 3.40 -4.99 2.46
N LEU A 35 2.35 -4.18 2.53
CA LEU A 35 2.41 -2.84 3.11
C LEU A 35 2.94 -2.92 4.54
N ARG A 36 2.48 -3.90 5.33
CA ARG A 36 2.94 -4.12 6.70
C ARG A 36 4.42 -4.55 6.75
N ARG A 37 4.87 -5.42 5.84
CA ARG A 37 6.29 -5.79 5.72
C ARG A 37 7.16 -4.59 5.37
N LEU A 38 6.71 -3.77 4.42
CA LEU A 38 7.40 -2.57 3.96
C LEU A 38 7.50 -1.51 5.08
N ALA A 39 6.39 -1.26 5.77
CA ALA A 39 6.34 -0.35 6.91
C ALA A 39 7.29 -0.77 8.03
N ARG A 40 7.33 -2.07 8.39
CA ARG A 40 8.29 -2.59 9.36
C ARG A 40 9.73 -2.40 8.90
N HIS A 41 10.02 -2.64 7.62
CA HIS A 41 11.36 -2.45 7.08
C HIS A 41 11.82 -0.99 7.19
N HIS A 42 10.93 -0.03 6.92
CA HIS A 42 11.24 1.38 7.08
C HIS A 42 11.43 1.77 8.55
N LEU A 43 10.49 1.41 9.43
CA LEU A 43 10.55 1.76 10.86
C LEU A 43 11.80 1.19 11.56
N ARG A 44 12.35 0.05 11.09
CA ARG A 44 13.60 -0.49 11.65
C ARG A 44 14.82 0.43 11.51
N HIS A 45 14.77 1.40 10.60
CA HIS A 45 15.84 2.37 10.40
C HIS A 45 15.58 3.70 11.11
N GLU A 46 14.42 3.85 11.76
CA GLU A 46 14.04 5.04 12.50
C GLU A 46 14.58 4.98 13.94
N ARG A 47 14.66 6.15 14.59
CA ARG A 47 15.15 6.27 15.96
C ARG A 47 14.14 5.68 16.96
N ALA A 48 14.63 5.10 18.05
CA ALA A 48 13.79 4.40 19.03
C ALA A 48 12.75 5.27 19.74
N ASP A 49 12.86 6.59 19.66
CA ASP A 49 11.95 7.60 20.22
C ASP A 49 10.81 8.00 19.27
N HIS A 50 10.69 7.38 18.08
CA HIS A 50 9.57 7.66 17.18
C HIS A 50 8.23 7.19 17.79
N THR A 51 7.16 7.97 17.59
CA THR A 51 5.81 7.62 18.07
C THR A 51 5.01 6.80 17.06
N LEU A 52 5.48 6.70 15.82
CA LEU A 52 4.73 6.08 14.73
C LEU A 52 4.77 4.55 14.80
N THR A 53 3.60 3.92 14.84
CA THR A 53 3.49 2.46 14.80
C THR A 53 3.43 1.95 13.36
N THR A 54 3.76 0.67 13.14
CA THR A 54 3.61 0.03 11.82
C THR A 54 2.17 0.16 11.30
N THR A 55 1.17 -0.03 12.16
CA THR A 55 -0.24 0.08 11.77
C THR A 55 -0.60 1.50 11.37
N ALA A 56 -0.13 2.51 12.12
CA ALA A 56 -0.34 3.92 11.78
C ALA A 56 0.28 4.27 10.42
N LEU A 57 1.54 3.87 10.20
CA LEU A 57 2.23 4.11 8.93
C LEU A 57 1.52 3.45 7.74
N VAL A 58 1.04 2.21 7.90
CA VAL A 58 0.26 1.53 6.85
C VAL A 58 -1.06 2.25 6.58
N HIS A 59 -1.76 2.68 7.63
CA HIS A 59 -3.03 3.38 7.49
C HIS A 59 -2.86 4.71 6.76
N GLU A 60 -1.89 5.53 7.15
CA GLU A 60 -1.62 6.80 6.47
C GLU A 60 -1.11 6.62 5.03
N ALA A 61 -0.27 5.63 4.79
CA ALA A 61 0.16 5.29 3.44
C ALA A 61 -1.03 4.88 2.59
N TYR A 62 -1.96 4.09 3.14
CA TYR A 62 -3.19 3.70 2.46
C TYR A 62 -4.06 4.92 2.09
N LEU A 63 -4.30 5.84 3.03
CA LEU A 63 -5.05 7.07 2.76
C LEU A 63 -4.42 7.89 1.61
N ASN A 64 -3.11 8.05 1.64
CA ASN A 64 -2.35 8.73 0.58
C ASN A 64 -2.43 8.02 -0.78
N LEU A 65 -2.57 6.69 -0.81
CA LEU A 65 -2.70 5.92 -2.05
C LEU A 65 -4.12 6.05 -2.61
N ILE A 66 -5.16 5.97 -1.77
CA ILE A 66 -6.55 6.06 -2.24
C ILE A 66 -6.95 7.45 -2.73
N ASP A 67 -6.32 8.49 -2.20
CA ASP A 67 -6.54 9.87 -2.61
C ASP A 67 -5.91 10.20 -3.98
N GLN A 68 -5.05 9.33 -4.50
CA GLN A 68 -4.49 9.47 -5.86
C GLN A 68 -5.50 9.05 -6.93
N ARG A 69 -6.56 9.84 -7.09
CA ARG A 69 -7.67 9.60 -8.04
C ARG A 69 -7.25 9.49 -9.51
N GLN A 70 -6.04 9.95 -9.85
CA GLN A 70 -5.48 9.93 -11.20
C GLN A 70 -4.26 9.00 -11.34
N ALA A 71 -3.90 8.25 -10.30
CA ALA A 71 -2.80 7.31 -10.40
C ALA A 71 -3.13 6.22 -11.42
N ARG A 72 -2.26 6.07 -12.42
CA ARG A 72 -2.29 4.95 -13.36
C ARG A 72 -1.44 3.83 -12.80
N TRP A 73 -2.07 2.92 -12.07
CA TRP A 73 -1.41 1.72 -11.59
C TRP A 73 -1.09 0.80 -12.77
N GLN A 74 0.08 0.18 -12.73
CA GLN A 74 0.56 -0.67 -13.84
C GLN A 74 0.60 -2.14 -13.44
N ASN A 75 1.10 -2.38 -12.23
CA ASN A 75 1.23 -3.70 -11.64
C ASN A 75 1.52 -3.55 -10.15
N ARG A 76 1.58 -4.70 -9.48
CA ARG A 76 1.88 -4.81 -8.05
C ARG A 76 3.22 -4.19 -7.65
N ALA A 77 4.28 -4.35 -8.46
CA ALA A 77 5.59 -3.78 -8.14
C ALA A 77 5.56 -2.24 -8.18
N HIS A 78 4.89 -1.66 -9.17
CA HIS A 78 4.69 -0.21 -9.25
C HIS A 78 3.90 0.33 -8.05
N PHE A 79 2.82 -0.37 -7.66
CA PHE A 79 2.05 -0.02 -6.47
C PHE A 79 2.91 -0.01 -5.20
N LEU A 80 3.66 -1.09 -4.96
CA LEU A 80 4.52 -1.19 -3.78
C LEU A 80 5.65 -0.14 -3.77
N ALA A 81 6.20 0.21 -4.94
CA ALA A 81 7.20 1.26 -5.06
C ALA A 81 6.65 2.65 -4.67
N ILE A 82 5.43 2.97 -5.11
CA ILE A 82 4.76 4.21 -4.71
C ILE A 82 4.42 4.18 -3.22
N ALA A 83 3.94 3.05 -2.69
CA ALA A 83 3.67 2.88 -1.26
C ALA A 83 4.93 3.10 -0.40
N ALA A 84 6.08 2.53 -0.81
CA ALA A 84 7.37 2.72 -0.13
C ALA A 84 7.74 4.20 -0.05
N ARG A 85 7.57 4.90 -1.17
CA ARG A 85 7.87 6.33 -1.26
C ARG A 85 6.91 7.17 -0.41
N ALA A 86 5.64 6.81 -0.34
CA ALA A 86 4.67 7.46 0.54
C ALA A 86 5.04 7.25 2.01
N MET A 87 5.34 6.01 2.42
CA MET A 87 5.76 5.68 3.78
C MET A 87 7.01 6.45 4.21
N ARG A 88 8.02 6.53 3.35
CA ARG A 88 9.22 7.33 3.63
C ARG A 88 8.91 8.81 3.84
N ARG A 89 7.98 9.38 3.05
CA ARG A 89 7.57 10.78 3.21
C ARG A 89 6.82 11.01 4.53
N ILE A 90 5.94 10.09 4.90
CA ILE A 90 5.23 10.12 6.18
C ILE A 90 6.24 10.11 7.32
N LEU A 91 7.19 9.16 7.32
CA LEU A 91 8.21 9.08 8.37
C LEU A 91 9.01 10.37 8.54
N LEU A 92 9.37 11.05 7.44
CA LEU A 92 10.05 12.35 7.50
C LEU A 92 9.19 13.47 8.10
N GLN A 93 7.86 13.37 8.11
CA GLN A 93 6.97 14.34 8.76
C GLN A 93 6.84 14.12 10.26
N TYR A 94 7.13 12.89 10.72
CA TYR A 94 7.02 12.47 12.12
C TYR A 94 8.38 12.29 12.82
N ALA A 95 9.49 12.50 12.10
CA ALA A 95 10.87 12.45 12.58
C ALA A 95 11.38 13.83 12.99
#